data_AF-A0A1F9MID8-F1
#
_entry.id   AF-A0A1F9MID8-F1
#
_cell.length_a   1.000
_cell.length_b   1.000
_cell.length_c   1.000
_cell.angle_alpha   90.00
_cell.angle_beta   90.00
_cell.angle_gamma   90.00
#
_symmetry.space_group_name_H-M   'P 1'
#
loop_
_entity.id
_entity.type
_entity.pdbx_description
1 polymer ?
#
loop_
_entity_poly.entity_id
_entity_poly.type
_entity_poly.pdbx_seq_one_letter_code
_entity_poly.pdbx_strand_id
1 'polypeptide(L)'
;MLDTVIDRVRQHREEVVATVLHRLGPTARTGKDHSPELDRARFAALLELVLGCLEHRSAEDLERHIARVVRRRFGERVAVVELLTALAVLEESLWKLVIEWSEPREHAEILGLLSVVFGLARNRLAEVWIALAEGREAPDRDFDALY
;
A
#
# COMPACT_ATOMS: atom_id res chain seq x y z
N MET A 1 -21.24 -4.66 2.20
CA MET A 1 -21.23 -3.41 3.02
C MET A 1 -19.83 -2.81 3.03
N LEU A 2 -18.82 -3.55 3.51
CA LEU A 2 -17.42 -3.33 3.13
C LEU A 2 -17.28 -3.28 1.59
N ASP A 3 -17.99 -4.17 0.89
CA ASP A 3 -18.05 -4.19 -0.59
C ASP A 3 -18.54 -2.85 -1.17
N THR A 4 -19.49 -2.18 -0.53
CA THR A 4 -20.02 -0.89 -1.00
C THR A 4 -18.97 0.21 -0.92
N VAL A 5 -18.16 0.21 0.14
CA VAL A 5 -17.03 1.15 0.28
C VAL A 5 -15.93 0.80 -0.71
N ILE A 6 -15.62 -0.48 -0.90
CA ILE A 6 -14.62 -0.94 -1.89
C ILE A 6 -15.04 -0.55 -3.30
N ASP A 7 -16.30 -0.81 -3.68
CA ASP A 7 -16.87 -0.44 -4.97
C ASP A 7 -16.81 1.06 -5.20
N ARG A 8 -17.12 1.85 -4.16
CA ARG A 8 -17.04 3.32 -4.22
C ARG A 8 -15.59 3.81 -4.38
N VAL A 9 -14.64 3.22 -3.65
CA VAL A 9 -13.20 3.53 -3.83
C VAL A 9 -12.74 3.17 -5.25
N ARG A 10 -13.21 2.06 -5.83
CA ARG A 10 -12.93 1.72 -7.23
C ARG A 10 -13.55 2.70 -8.22
N GLN A 11 -14.80 3.09 -7.99
CA GLN A 11 -15.50 4.06 -8.83
C GLN A 11 -14.77 5.41 -8.86
N HIS A 12 -14.22 5.83 -7.72
CA HIS A 12 -13.47 7.08 -7.57
C HIS A 12 -11.95 6.91 -7.64
N ARG A 13 -11.45 5.77 -8.15
CA ARG A 13 -10.03 5.38 -8.14
C ARG A 13 -9.09 6.48 -8.64
N GLU A 14 -9.45 7.16 -9.73
CA GLU A 14 -8.62 8.21 -10.31
C GLU A 14 -8.48 9.42 -9.38
N GLU A 15 -9.58 9.82 -8.72
CA GLU A 15 -9.61 10.92 -7.76
C GLU A 15 -8.82 10.59 -6.50
N VAL A 16 -8.95 9.35 -6.00
CA VAL A 16 -8.17 8.85 -4.85
C VAL A 16 -6.68 8.89 -5.16
N VAL A 17 -6.28 8.35 -6.31
CA VAL A 17 -4.87 8.33 -6.74
C VAL A 17 -4.33 9.73 -6.95
N ALA A 18 -5.11 10.63 -7.57
CA ALA A 18 -4.72 12.02 -7.73
C ALA A 18 -4.50 12.73 -6.38
N THR A 19 -5.40 12.49 -5.42
CA THR A 19 -5.30 13.03 -4.06
C THR A 19 -4.04 12.54 -3.35
N VAL A 20 -3.77 11.23 -3.40
CA VAL A 20 -2.58 10.61 -2.80
C VAL A 20 -1.29 11.18 -3.40
N LEU A 21 -1.22 11.28 -4.73
CA LEU A 21 -0.04 11.82 -5.43
C LEU A 21 0.18 13.31 -5.15
N HIS A 22 -0.91 14.07 -5.00
CA HIS A 22 -0.84 15.46 -4.58
C HIS A 22 -0.24 15.58 -3.17
N ARG A 23 -0.73 14.77 -2.22
CA ARG A 23 -0.27 14.76 -0.82
C ARG A 23 1.17 14.27 -0.64
N LEU A 24 1.62 13.32 -1.45
CA LEU A 24 3.00 12.80 -1.38
C LEU A 24 4.06 13.82 -1.78
N GLY A 25 3.67 14.84 -2.55
CA GLY A 25 4.61 15.82 -3.09
C GLY A 25 5.67 15.19 -4.03
N PRO A 26 6.54 16.00 -4.64
CA PRO A 26 7.57 15.52 -5.57
C PRO A 26 8.75 14.81 -4.88
N THR A 27 8.94 15.03 -3.57
CA THR A 27 10.08 14.50 -2.80
C THR A 27 9.98 13.00 -2.47
N ALA A 28 8.79 12.40 -2.51
CA ALA A 28 8.61 10.95 -2.37
C ALA A 28 8.62 10.21 -3.73
N ARG A 29 8.82 10.95 -4.83
CA ARG A 29 8.79 10.45 -6.21
C ARG A 29 10.18 10.35 -6.82
N THR A 30 11.15 9.92 -6.02
CA THR A 30 12.54 9.79 -6.47
C THR A 30 12.77 8.42 -7.13
N GLY A 31 13.49 8.42 -8.26
CA GLY A 31 13.80 7.23 -9.06
C GLY A 31 14.04 7.57 -10.54
N LYS A 32 14.71 6.68 -11.27
CA LYS A 32 15.04 6.90 -12.70
C LYS A 32 13.82 6.84 -13.64
N ASP A 33 12.74 6.20 -13.19
CA ASP A 33 11.50 6.00 -13.95
C ASP A 33 10.32 6.76 -13.31
N HIS A 34 10.41 8.08 -13.23
CA HIS A 34 9.32 8.93 -12.77
C HIS A 34 8.65 9.65 -13.96
N SER A 35 7.38 9.35 -14.20
CA SER A 35 6.46 10.22 -14.93
C SER A 35 5.12 10.25 -14.19
N PRO A 36 4.33 11.34 -14.31
CA PRO A 36 3.00 11.42 -13.71
C PRO A 36 2.10 10.24 -14.08
N GLU A 37 2.19 9.74 -15.32
CA GLU A 37 1.42 8.60 -15.82
C GLU A 37 1.85 7.30 -15.16
N LEU A 38 3.17 7.06 -15.06
CA LEU A 38 3.71 5.88 -14.39
C LEU A 38 3.39 5.85 -12.90
N ASP A 39 3.47 7.00 -12.24
CA ASP A 39 3.16 7.11 -10.81
C ASP A 39 1.68 6.89 -10.55
N ARG A 40 0.80 7.46 -11.38
CA ARG A 40 -0.64 7.14 -11.34
C ARG A 40 -0.87 5.65 -11.49
N ALA A 41 -0.30 5.02 -12.52
CA ALA A 41 -0.48 3.59 -12.76
C ALA A 41 0.01 2.73 -11.58
N ARG A 42 1.15 3.07 -10.98
CA ARG A 42 1.73 2.36 -9.83
C ARG A 42 0.87 2.50 -8.58
N PHE A 43 0.44 3.71 -8.23
CA PHE A 43 -0.43 3.93 -7.07
C PHE A 43 -1.80 3.29 -7.27
N ALA A 44 -2.33 3.35 -8.48
CA ALA A 44 -3.59 2.74 -8.81
C ALA A 44 -3.52 1.21 -8.76
N ALA A 45 -2.38 0.60 -9.08
CA ALA A 45 -2.14 -0.84 -8.88
C ALA A 45 -1.98 -1.20 -7.40
N LEU A 46 -1.27 -0.38 -6.60
CA LEU A 46 -1.15 -0.57 -5.16
C LEU A 46 -2.53 -0.46 -4.47
N LEU A 47 -3.36 0.49 -4.90
CA LEU A 47 -4.72 0.64 -4.40
C LEU A 47 -5.55 -0.62 -4.66
N GLU A 48 -5.52 -1.17 -5.89
CA GLU A 48 -6.24 -2.42 -6.18
C GLU A 48 -5.77 -3.60 -5.32
N LEU A 49 -4.46 -3.69 -5.03
CA LEU A 49 -3.95 -4.72 -4.11
C LEU A 49 -4.50 -4.55 -2.70
N VAL A 50 -4.54 -3.32 -2.18
CA VAL A 50 -5.13 -3.02 -0.86
C VAL A 50 -6.61 -3.39 -0.84
N LEU A 51 -7.37 -3.06 -1.88
CA LEU A 51 -8.79 -3.42 -1.99
C LEU A 51 -8.97 -4.93 -2.08
N GLY A 52 -8.17 -5.62 -2.88
CA GLY A 52 -8.17 -7.08 -2.97
C GLY A 52 -7.88 -7.76 -1.63
N CYS A 53 -6.99 -7.18 -0.81
CA CYS A 53 -6.76 -7.68 0.56
C CYS A 53 -8.00 -7.59 1.43
N LEU A 54 -8.77 -6.50 1.30
CA LEU A 54 -10.00 -6.30 2.08
C LEU A 54 -11.08 -7.30 1.66
N GLU A 55 -11.21 -7.57 0.35
CA GLU A 55 -12.19 -8.51 -0.21
C GLU A 55 -11.87 -9.96 0.11
N HIS A 56 -10.63 -10.38 -0.13
CA HIS A 56 -10.22 -11.78 -0.03
C HIS A 56 -9.67 -12.16 1.33
N ARG A 57 -9.55 -11.19 2.25
CA ARG A 57 -8.93 -11.37 3.58
C ARG A 57 -7.53 -11.99 3.51
N SER A 58 -6.82 -11.76 2.42
CA SER A 58 -5.47 -12.27 2.16
C SER A 58 -4.55 -11.14 1.72
N ALA A 59 -3.37 -11.07 2.32
CA ALA A 59 -2.38 -10.03 2.00
C ALA A 59 -1.25 -10.52 1.08
N GLU A 60 -1.31 -11.76 0.60
CA GLU A 60 -0.20 -12.39 -0.12
C GLU A 60 0.28 -11.58 -1.34
N ASP A 61 -0.64 -11.18 -2.21
CA ASP A 61 -0.31 -10.41 -3.42
C ASP A 61 0.27 -9.03 -3.08
N LEU A 62 -0.26 -8.41 -2.03
CA LEU A 62 0.26 -7.15 -1.52
C LEU A 62 1.68 -7.34 -0.98
N GLU A 63 1.93 -8.37 -0.17
CA GLU A 63 3.26 -8.64 0.40
C GLU A 63 4.30 -8.98 -0.67
N ARG A 64 3.91 -9.77 -1.69
CA ARG A 64 4.74 -10.02 -2.89
C ARG A 64 5.03 -8.73 -3.64
N HIS A 65 4.04 -7.87 -3.82
CA HIS A 65 4.23 -6.58 -4.46
C HIS A 65 5.18 -5.67 -3.68
N ILE A 66 4.98 -5.53 -2.37
CA ILE A 66 5.84 -4.74 -1.48
C ILE A 66 7.28 -5.23 -1.55
N ALA A 67 7.51 -6.55 -1.44
CA ALA A 67 8.86 -7.11 -1.53
C ALA A 67 9.55 -6.79 -2.87
N ARG A 68 8.83 -6.85 -4.00
CA ARG A 68 9.36 -6.45 -5.31
C ARG A 68 9.69 -4.95 -5.37
N VAL A 69 8.81 -4.10 -4.88
CA VAL A 69 9.01 -2.64 -4.87
C VAL A 69 10.23 -2.28 -4.01
N VAL A 70 10.35 -2.85 -2.82
CA VAL A 70 11.46 -2.59 -1.91
C VAL A 70 12.79 -3.00 -2.53
N ARG A 71 12.91 -4.21 -3.10
CA ARG A 71 14.14 -4.65 -3.77
C ARG A 71 14.57 -3.70 -4.88
N ARG A 72 13.64 -3.28 -5.73
CA ARG A 72 13.92 -2.31 -6.80
C ARG A 72 14.39 -0.98 -6.23
N ARG A 73 13.64 -0.41 -5.28
CA ARG A 73 13.90 0.92 -4.72
C ARG A 73 15.16 0.98 -3.87
N PHE A 74 15.50 -0.13 -3.20
CA PHE A 74 16.79 -0.30 -2.52
C PHE A 74 17.95 -0.26 -3.52
N GLY A 75 17.83 -0.96 -4.66
CA GLY A 75 18.82 -0.90 -5.75
C GLY A 75 18.98 0.49 -6.37
N GLU A 76 17.91 1.30 -6.36
CA GLU A 76 17.92 2.71 -6.78
C GLU A 76 18.45 3.67 -5.71
N ARG A 77 18.79 3.18 -4.51
CA ARG A 77 19.24 3.97 -3.34
C ARG A 77 18.22 5.00 -2.84
N VAL A 78 16.93 4.74 -3.06
CA VAL A 78 15.82 5.54 -2.51
C VAL A 78 15.77 5.34 -1.00
N ALA A 79 15.49 6.38 -0.22
CA ALA A 79 15.45 6.24 1.23
C ALA A 79 14.21 5.45 1.69
N VAL A 80 14.37 4.54 2.67
CA VAL A 80 13.24 3.74 3.21
C VAL A 80 12.09 4.59 3.71
N VAL A 81 12.40 5.78 4.25
CA VAL A 81 11.41 6.73 4.75
C VAL A 81 10.44 7.16 3.65
N GLU A 82 10.89 7.29 2.40
CA GLU A 82 10.00 7.66 1.28
C GLU A 82 8.93 6.59 1.02
N LEU A 83 9.30 5.32 1.13
CA LEU A 83 8.36 4.20 0.95
C LEU A 83 7.36 4.10 2.11
N LEU A 84 7.83 4.31 3.34
CA LEU A 84 6.96 4.36 4.52
C LEU A 84 6.00 5.55 4.47
N THR A 85 6.47 6.72 4.02
CA THR A 85 5.63 7.90 3.80
C THR A 85 4.59 7.64 2.73
N ALA A 86 4.93 6.98 1.62
CA ALA A 86 3.98 6.59 0.58
C ALA A 86 2.84 5.72 1.13
N LEU A 87 3.16 4.71 1.95
CA LEU A 87 2.15 3.88 2.59
C LEU A 87 1.28 4.67 3.58
N ALA A 88 1.88 5.52 4.41
CA ALA A 88 1.15 6.34 5.38
C ALA A 88 0.18 7.32 4.69
N VAL A 89 0.63 8.00 3.64
CA VAL A 89 -0.23 8.94 2.89
C VAL A 89 -1.40 8.20 2.24
N LEU A 90 -1.16 7.00 1.70
CA LEU A 90 -2.24 6.19 1.12
C LEU A 90 -3.25 5.74 2.19
N GLU A 91 -2.78 5.22 3.32
CA GLU A 91 -3.62 4.80 4.45
C GLU A 91 -4.49 5.95 4.96
N GLU A 92 -3.88 7.10 5.28
CA GLU A 92 -4.61 8.27 5.75
C GLU A 92 -5.63 8.80 4.73
N SER A 93 -5.31 8.69 3.44
CA SER A 93 -6.25 9.11 2.39
C SER A 93 -7.44 8.17 2.35
N LEU A 94 -7.24 6.87 2.47
CA LEU A 94 -8.33 5.89 2.54
C LEU A 94 -9.16 6.05 3.81
N TRP A 95 -8.55 6.33 4.97
CA TRP A 95 -9.31 6.61 6.19
C TRP A 95 -10.28 7.78 6.04
N LYS A 96 -9.82 8.89 5.44
CA LYS A 96 -10.67 10.06 5.21
C LYS A 96 -11.87 9.72 4.31
N LEU A 97 -11.64 8.95 3.25
CA LEU A 97 -12.70 8.52 2.33
C LEU A 97 -13.68 7.57 3.02
N VAL A 98 -13.20 6.63 3.83
CA VAL A 98 -14.06 5.74 4.62
C VAL A 98 -14.94 6.56 5.56
N ILE A 99 -14.37 7.50 6.31
CA ILE A 99 -15.13 8.33 7.25
C ILE A 99 -16.20 9.16 6.51
N GLU A 100 -15.89 9.65 5.30
CA GLU A 100 -16.82 10.44 4.49
C GLU A 100 -17.96 9.60 3.88
N TRP A 101 -17.67 8.35 3.50
CA TRP A 101 -18.57 7.55 2.67
C TRP A 101 -19.34 6.46 3.41
N SER A 102 -18.95 6.14 4.64
CA SER A 102 -19.57 5.08 5.45
C SER A 102 -20.21 5.63 6.72
N GLU A 103 -21.16 4.87 7.27
CA GLU A 103 -21.84 5.26 8.49
C GLU A 103 -20.94 5.07 9.73
N PRO A 104 -21.09 5.88 10.80
CA PRO A 104 -20.25 5.79 12.00
C PRO A 104 -20.15 4.39 12.63
N ARG A 105 -21.23 3.59 12.52
CA ARG A 105 -21.26 2.20 13.03
C ARG A 105 -20.33 1.26 12.27
N GLU A 106 -19.91 1.61 11.06
CA GLU A 106 -19.09 0.81 10.16
C GLU A 106 -17.61 1.21 10.23
N HIS A 107 -17.31 2.40 10.76
CA HIS A 107 -15.96 2.97 10.81
C HIS A 107 -14.98 2.04 11.53
N ALA A 108 -15.37 1.48 12.67
CA ALA A 108 -14.49 0.64 13.48
C ALA A 108 -14.01 -0.60 12.70
N GLU A 109 -14.91 -1.26 11.97
CA GLU A 109 -14.57 -2.45 11.20
C GLU A 109 -13.67 -2.10 10.01
N ILE A 110 -14.08 -1.13 9.18
CA ILE A 110 -13.38 -0.81 7.94
C ILE A 110 -12.00 -0.20 8.23
N LEU A 111 -11.91 0.73 9.20
CA LEU A 111 -10.63 1.32 9.61
C LEU A 111 -9.73 0.30 10.28
N GLY A 112 -10.30 -0.63 11.08
CA GLY A 112 -9.55 -1.73 11.68
C GLY A 112 -8.91 -2.63 10.61
N LEU A 113 -9.66 -3.02 9.58
CA LEU A 113 -9.17 -3.83 8.48
C LEU A 113 -8.09 -3.11 7.66
N LEU A 114 -8.30 -1.83 7.34
CA LEU A 114 -7.29 -1.02 6.68
C LEU A 114 -6.00 -0.98 7.50
N SER A 115 -6.12 -0.75 8.81
CA SER A 115 -4.96 -0.72 9.72
C SER A 115 -4.18 -2.03 9.71
N VAL A 116 -4.87 -3.18 9.64
CA VAL A 116 -4.24 -4.50 9.50
C VAL A 116 -3.51 -4.62 8.17
N VAL A 117 -4.16 -4.30 7.05
CA VAL A 117 -3.58 -4.41 5.70
C VAL A 117 -2.33 -3.53 5.57
N PHE A 118 -2.38 -2.28 6.02
CA PHE A 118 -1.22 -1.38 6.00
C PHE A 118 -0.14 -1.77 7.02
N GLY A 119 -0.54 -2.34 8.17
CA GLY A 119 0.39 -2.95 9.12
C GLY A 119 1.21 -4.07 8.49
N LEU A 120 0.55 -5.00 7.78
CA LEU A 120 1.20 -6.09 7.04
C LEU A 120 2.16 -5.55 5.96
N ALA A 121 1.72 -4.57 5.17
CA ALA A 121 2.55 -3.95 4.15
C ALA A 121 3.80 -3.27 4.74
N ARG A 122 3.67 -2.53 5.85
CA ARG A 122 4.81 -1.91 6.54
C ARG A 122 5.77 -2.93 7.13
N ASN A 123 5.24 -3.98 7.76
CA ASN A 123 6.07 -5.05 8.33
C ASN A 123 6.86 -5.75 7.23
N ARG A 124 6.20 -6.10 6.11
CA ARG A 124 6.86 -6.73 4.97
C ARG A 124 7.93 -5.83 4.36
N LEU A 125 7.66 -4.52 4.26
CA LEU A 125 8.62 -3.53 3.80
C LEU A 125 9.86 -3.51 4.70
N ALA A 126 9.67 -3.41 6.01
CA ALA A 126 10.76 -3.36 6.97
C ALA A 126 11.61 -4.64 6.96
N GLU A 127 10.97 -5.81 6.93
CA GLU A 127 11.66 -7.10 6.85
C GLU A 127 12.56 -7.20 5.61
N VAL A 128 12.02 -6.89 4.44
CA VAL A 128 12.77 -6.96 3.18
C VAL A 128 13.89 -5.93 3.17
N TRP A 129 13.63 -4.72 3.67
CA TRP A 129 14.64 -3.66 3.75
C TRP A 129 15.82 -4.05 4.64
N ILE A 130 15.53 -4.56 5.84
CA ILE A 130 16.56 -4.98 6.81
C ILE A 130 17.39 -6.13 6.23
N ALA A 131 16.75 -7.14 5.63
CA ALA A 131 17.47 -8.25 5.01
C ALA A 131 18.44 -7.75 3.93
N LEU A 132 18.00 -6.85 3.04
CA LEU A 132 18.86 -6.26 2.01
C LEU A 132 20.00 -5.43 2.59
N ALA A 133 19.73 -4.63 3.64
CA ALA A 133 20.74 -3.84 4.32
C ALA A 133 21.83 -4.69 5.00
N GLU A 134 21.46 -5.88 5.46
CA GLU A 134 22.37 -6.87 6.04
C GLU A 134 23.04 -7.78 4.99
N GLY A 135 22.76 -7.59 3.70
CA GLY A 135 23.28 -8.44 2.63
C GLY A 135 22.70 -9.86 2.62
N ARG A 136 21.53 -10.06 3.23
CA ARG A 136 20.80 -11.33 3.30
C ARG A 136 19.64 -11.37 2.29
N GLU A 137 19.23 -12.57 1.94
CA GLU A 137 18.00 -12.76 1.20
C GLU A 137 16.79 -12.55 2.13
N ALA A 138 15.81 -11.77 1.68
CA ALA A 138 14.59 -11.57 2.43
C ALA A 138 13.76 -12.87 2.44
N PRO A 139 13.25 -13.31 3.60
CA PRO A 139 12.51 -14.55 3.71
C PRO A 139 11.30 -14.52 2.77
N ASP A 140 11.11 -15.58 1.99
CA ASP A 140 9.86 -15.76 1.28
C ASP A 140 8.78 -16.13 2.30
N ARG A 141 7.60 -15.51 2.18
CA ARG A 141 6.49 -15.83 3.06
C ARG A 141 5.63 -16.86 2.36
N ASP A 142 6.00 -18.11 2.59
CA ASP A 142 5.15 -19.25 2.28
C ASP A 142 4.30 -19.55 3.52
N PHE A 143 3.02 -19.20 3.46
CA PHE A 143 2.09 -19.45 4.56
C PHE A 143 1.62 -20.91 4.61
N ASP A 144 1.89 -21.71 3.57
CA ASP A 144 1.63 -23.15 3.59
C ASP A 144 2.56 -23.88 4.57
N ALA A 145 3.66 -23.26 4.99
CA ALA A 145 4.58 -23.83 5.97
C ALA A 145 4.02 -23.87 7.42
N LEU A 146 2.83 -23.31 7.67
CA LEU A 146 2.22 -23.26 9.00
C LEU A 146 1.27 -24.42 9.32
N TYR A 147 0.97 -25.31 8.35
CA TYR A 147 0.11 -26.49 8.55
C TYR A 147 0.57 -27.71 7.75
#